data_AF-A0A6A4GTN3-F1
#
_entry.id   AF-A0A6A4GTN3-F1
#
_cell.length_a   1.000
_cell.length_b   1.000
_cell.length_c   1.000
_cell.angle_alpha   90.00
_cell.angle_beta   90.00
_cell.angle_gamma   90.00
#
_symmetry.space_group_name_H-M   'P 1'
#
loop_
_entity.id
_entity.type
_entity.pdbx_description
1 polymer ?
#
loop_
_entity_poly.entity_id
_entity_poly.type
_entity_poly.pdbx_seq_one_letter_code
_entity_poly.pdbx_strand_id
1 'polypeptide(L)'
;MSTVWFMVDDTDPRFNYTGSWTPLTLNATQVEKSNKGPATGLLPSGPVYNNTLHEARGNISVSFRFNGSGFLGLYGSLDASGLFDPADAEGTLAPSVDCSLDGVAIGTPETGNLAATPSPNQFSNNALFCVIQGSISSISEDAGGFQPGIGEHVLEIAVTNFPSTLGWFFDYLTFESVPDPVVLDGEILQAGMAQVIDNVTDYSMLTFPESQGWVFDTNDLETLSGNHSNVTINFNGTSLSMYGGLFGLNDDPFANGIYQVDKEDPVGFQVPILSSDAYNQLIFTADDLNIGAHSVIVSFNISPQSQMQLDYFYINASNVISEQSNSPTSILPSSTPSSTTTSPSLSSHAKHPAVLLGAILGSVIPVVLLIAVILLWWRRSRRKRARNAQSAQHVTAPFPFVNPSHSTVQEVQEGSLLVLPPSSSKNISDNVPSSSSLSAASLPEAALTMKLQQRLVIMQDQLQAHQRDEQLDPQILPTVHTDSGLRLRGEGALQLDVPTEEIPPSYTEQ
;
A
#
# COMPACT_ATOMS: atom_id res chain seq x y z
N MET A 1 -10.37 14.08 -13.89
CA MET A 1 -10.78 13.76 -12.51
C MET A 1 -9.63 12.99 -11.89
N SER A 2 -9.20 13.34 -10.68
CA SER A 2 -8.05 12.69 -10.04
C SER A 2 -8.50 11.52 -9.19
N THR A 3 -7.79 10.40 -9.29
CA THR A 3 -7.85 9.30 -8.34
C THR A 3 -6.89 9.58 -7.17
N VAL A 4 -7.13 8.92 -6.05
CA VAL A 4 -6.21 8.84 -4.90
C VAL A 4 -6.01 7.39 -4.50
N TRP A 5 -4.92 7.11 -3.77
CA TRP A 5 -4.63 5.78 -3.25
C TRP A 5 -4.96 5.72 -1.77
N PHE A 6 -5.80 4.75 -1.40
CA PHE A 6 -6.13 4.46 0.00
C PHE A 6 -5.15 3.43 0.55
N MET A 7 -4.77 3.60 1.81
CA MET A 7 -4.03 2.62 2.59
C MET A 7 -4.93 2.08 3.71
N VAL A 8 -5.02 0.77 3.83
CA VAL A 8 -5.89 0.08 4.77
C VAL A 8 -5.08 -0.86 5.64
N ASP A 9 -5.08 -0.56 6.93
CA ASP A 9 -4.43 -1.34 7.98
C ASP A 9 -5.00 -2.75 8.11
N ASP A 10 -4.18 -3.73 8.47
CA ASP A 10 -4.62 -5.10 8.75
C ASP A 10 -5.70 -5.20 9.84
N THR A 11 -5.80 -4.22 10.75
CA THR A 11 -6.87 -4.19 11.77
C THR A 11 -8.19 -3.60 11.30
N ASP A 12 -8.29 -3.15 10.03
CA ASP A 12 -9.52 -2.57 9.50
C ASP A 12 -10.67 -3.59 9.51
N PRO A 13 -11.85 -3.24 10.09
CA PRO A 13 -12.96 -4.16 10.26
C PRO A 13 -13.62 -4.58 8.94
N ARG A 14 -13.29 -3.94 7.81
CA ARG A 14 -13.74 -4.36 6.47
C ARG A 14 -13.03 -5.62 5.99
N PHE A 15 -11.89 -5.99 6.57
CA PHE A 15 -11.26 -7.27 6.30
C PHE A 15 -12.05 -8.42 6.92
N ASN A 16 -12.34 -9.43 6.11
CA ASN A 16 -13.02 -10.64 6.55
C ASN A 16 -12.03 -11.82 6.56
N TYR A 17 -11.47 -12.08 7.75
CA TYR A 17 -10.50 -13.13 8.01
C TYR A 17 -11.17 -14.50 8.20
N THR A 18 -10.70 -15.51 7.48
CA THR A 18 -11.11 -16.91 7.59
C THR A 18 -9.92 -17.81 7.94
N GLY A 19 -10.07 -18.64 8.98
CA GLY A 19 -9.00 -19.53 9.46
C GLY A 19 -8.38 -19.07 10.78
N SER A 20 -7.18 -19.55 11.08
CA SER A 20 -6.48 -19.32 12.37
C SER A 20 -5.50 -18.15 12.31
N TRP A 21 -6.00 -16.95 12.06
CA TRP A 21 -5.22 -15.71 12.12
C TRP A 21 -4.89 -15.36 13.57
N THR A 22 -3.64 -14.93 13.81
CA THR A 22 -3.22 -14.44 15.13
C THR A 22 -2.88 -12.97 15.03
N PRO A 23 -3.69 -12.05 15.59
CA PRO A 23 -3.33 -10.63 15.62
C PRO A 23 -2.13 -10.42 16.53
N LEU A 24 -1.19 -9.62 16.06
CA LEU A 24 0.04 -9.25 16.76
C LEU A 24 0.11 -7.73 16.82
N THR A 25 0.11 -7.20 18.03
CA THR A 25 0.50 -5.81 18.27
C THR A 25 1.93 -5.82 18.75
N LEU A 26 2.82 -5.21 17.98
CA LEU A 26 4.23 -5.10 18.35
C LEU A 26 4.35 -4.08 19.49
N ASN A 27 4.73 -4.55 20.68
CA ASN A 27 5.08 -3.62 21.76
C ASN A 27 6.44 -2.97 21.48
N ALA A 28 6.79 -1.89 22.19
CA ALA A 28 8.05 -1.17 21.98
C ALA A 28 9.30 -2.08 21.95
N THR A 29 9.33 -3.17 22.73
CA THR A 29 10.46 -4.11 22.73
C THR A 29 10.46 -5.08 21.55
N GLN A 30 9.29 -5.40 21.00
CA GLN A 30 9.13 -6.20 19.79
C GLN A 30 9.37 -5.35 18.55
N VAL A 31 8.89 -4.10 18.54
CA VAL A 31 9.26 -3.08 17.56
C VAL A 31 10.76 -2.90 17.56
N GLU A 32 11.40 -2.79 18.73
CA GLU A 32 12.86 -2.67 18.80
C GLU A 32 13.57 -3.95 18.31
N LYS A 33 12.99 -5.15 18.48
CA LYS A 33 13.55 -6.41 17.98
C LYS A 33 13.31 -6.64 16.50
N SER A 34 12.14 -6.32 15.99
CA SER A 34 11.87 -6.29 14.56
C SER A 34 12.80 -5.26 13.93
N ASN A 35 12.95 -4.09 14.55
CA ASN A 35 13.75 -2.98 14.02
C ASN A 35 15.26 -3.18 14.20
N LYS A 36 15.72 -3.99 15.17
CA LYS A 36 17.15 -4.32 15.34
C LYS A 36 17.58 -5.42 14.38
N GLY A 37 17.93 -5.02 13.17
CA GLY A 37 18.99 -5.69 12.43
C GLY A 37 20.29 -5.73 13.27
N PRO A 38 21.21 -6.69 13.05
CA PRO A 38 22.31 -7.00 13.95
C PRO A 38 23.36 -5.88 14.18
N ALA A 39 23.20 -4.67 13.64
CA ALA A 39 24.17 -3.58 13.84
C ALA A 39 23.60 -2.15 13.98
N THR A 40 22.39 -1.83 13.48
CA THR A 40 21.98 -0.42 13.26
C THR A 40 20.66 0.04 13.85
N GLY A 41 19.81 -0.87 14.34
CA GLY A 41 18.54 -0.49 15.00
C GLY A 41 17.41 -0.02 14.07
N LEU A 42 17.60 -0.08 12.74
CA LEU A 42 16.56 0.09 11.73
C LEU A 42 16.49 -1.12 10.79
N LEU A 43 15.29 -1.44 10.32
CA LEU A 43 15.08 -2.52 9.36
C LEU A 43 15.41 -2.05 7.95
N PRO A 44 16.03 -2.91 7.11
CA PRO A 44 16.28 -2.60 5.70
C PRO A 44 15.01 -2.26 4.91
N SER A 45 13.82 -2.67 5.37
CA SER A 45 12.57 -2.49 4.62
C SER A 45 11.52 -1.66 5.36
N GLY A 46 11.90 -0.86 6.35
CA GLY A 46 11.00 0.03 7.08
C GLY A 46 10.27 -0.63 8.27
N PRO A 47 9.55 0.18 9.07
CA PRO A 47 8.75 -0.31 10.19
C PRO A 47 7.47 -1.01 9.71
N VAL A 48 6.88 -1.82 10.59
CA VAL A 48 5.52 -2.34 10.43
C VAL A 48 4.53 -1.19 10.52
N TYR A 49 3.55 -1.16 9.64
CA TYR A 49 2.55 -0.10 9.66
C TYR A 49 1.68 -0.21 10.93
N ASN A 50 1.44 0.93 11.59
CA ASN A 50 0.69 1.02 12.84
C ASN A 50 1.14 0.07 13.98
N ASN A 51 2.31 -0.57 13.84
CA ASN A 51 2.80 -1.63 14.71
C ASN A 51 1.82 -2.83 14.86
N THR A 52 1.00 -3.11 13.86
CA THR A 52 0.04 -4.23 13.84
C THR A 52 0.36 -5.20 12.72
N LEU A 53 0.14 -6.49 12.97
CA LEU A 53 0.31 -7.57 11.99
C LEU A 53 -0.73 -8.66 12.25
N HIS A 54 -1.16 -9.35 11.21
CA HIS A 54 -1.92 -10.59 11.32
C HIS A 54 -1.07 -11.79 10.85
N GLU A 55 -0.64 -12.63 11.80
CA GLU A 55 0.17 -13.82 11.52
C GLU A 55 -0.68 -14.93 10.90
N ALA A 56 -0.18 -15.49 9.80
CA ALA A 56 -0.80 -16.61 9.12
C ALA A 56 -0.33 -17.98 9.64
N ARG A 57 -1.22 -18.73 10.31
CA ARG A 57 -0.93 -20.10 10.78
C ARG A 57 -1.74 -21.15 10.04
N GLY A 58 -1.08 -21.84 9.11
CA GLY A 58 -1.67 -22.87 8.25
C GLY A 58 -2.39 -22.25 7.03
N ASN A 59 -3.31 -23.02 6.45
CA ASN A 59 -4.08 -22.58 5.29
C ASN A 59 -5.22 -21.68 5.75
N ILE A 60 -5.16 -20.42 5.33
CA ILE A 60 -6.10 -19.38 5.75
C ILE A 60 -6.41 -18.46 4.57
N SER A 61 -7.44 -17.64 4.72
CA SER A 61 -7.76 -16.61 3.73
C SER A 61 -8.25 -15.33 4.39
N VAL A 62 -8.14 -14.22 3.65
CA VAL A 62 -8.73 -12.94 4.00
C VAL A 62 -9.35 -12.34 2.74
N SER A 63 -10.50 -11.68 2.89
CA SER A 63 -11.16 -10.98 1.79
C SER A 63 -11.44 -9.53 2.14
N PHE A 64 -11.40 -8.66 1.13
CA PHE A 64 -11.62 -7.23 1.26
C PHE A 64 -12.47 -6.71 0.11
N ARG A 65 -13.49 -5.91 0.43
CA ARG A 65 -14.35 -5.26 -0.56
C ARG A 65 -14.04 -3.79 -0.63
N PHE A 66 -13.85 -3.27 -1.82
CA PHE A 66 -13.57 -1.85 -2.04
C PHE A 66 -14.22 -1.34 -3.32
N ASN A 67 -14.29 -0.02 -3.46
CA ASN A 67 -14.77 0.65 -4.66
C ASN A 67 -13.61 1.46 -5.25
N GLY A 68 -13.13 1.09 -6.43
CA GLY A 68 -11.87 1.59 -6.98
C GLY A 68 -11.74 1.41 -8.48
N SER A 69 -10.55 1.67 -9.03
CA SER A 69 -10.20 1.27 -10.40
C SER A 69 -9.78 -0.21 -10.49
N GLY A 70 -9.49 -0.82 -9.34
CA GLY A 70 -9.02 -2.19 -9.19
C GLY A 70 -7.50 -2.34 -9.20
N PHE A 71 -6.72 -1.26 -9.38
CA PHE A 71 -5.29 -1.29 -9.09
C PHE A 71 -5.06 -1.34 -7.57
N LEU A 72 -4.10 -2.17 -7.16
CA LEU A 72 -3.83 -2.44 -5.75
C LEU A 72 -2.41 -2.97 -5.51
N GLY A 73 -1.95 -2.85 -4.27
CA GLY A 73 -0.73 -3.46 -3.75
C GLY A 73 -0.97 -4.09 -2.37
N LEU A 74 -0.62 -5.37 -2.21
CA LEU A 74 -0.73 -6.10 -0.96
C LEU A 74 0.63 -6.22 -0.28
N TYR A 75 0.74 -5.71 0.95
CA TYR A 75 1.98 -5.67 1.71
C TYR A 75 1.95 -6.56 2.96
N GLY A 76 3.09 -7.14 3.28
CA GLY A 76 3.25 -7.97 4.46
C GLY A 76 4.69 -8.12 4.92
N SER A 77 4.89 -9.00 5.89
CA SER A 77 6.20 -9.30 6.47
C SER A 77 6.53 -10.78 6.39
N LEU A 78 7.83 -11.08 6.35
CA LEU A 78 8.38 -12.44 6.41
C LEU A 78 9.37 -12.56 7.57
N ASP A 79 9.19 -13.61 8.39
CA ASP A 79 10.10 -13.93 9.49
C ASP A 79 10.92 -15.20 9.20
N ALA A 80 12.21 -15.01 8.98
CA ALA A 80 13.22 -16.07 8.84
C ALA A 80 13.98 -16.39 10.14
N SER A 81 13.57 -15.86 11.29
CA SER A 81 14.27 -16.09 12.56
C SER A 81 14.00 -17.46 13.19
N GLY A 82 12.92 -18.14 12.79
CA GLY A 82 12.43 -19.32 13.51
C GLY A 82 12.99 -20.68 13.07
N LEU A 83 13.55 -20.82 11.85
CA LEU A 83 13.53 -22.13 11.18
C LEU A 83 14.77 -22.56 10.39
N PHE A 84 15.80 -21.74 10.25
CA PHE A 84 16.99 -22.16 9.50
C PHE A 84 17.98 -22.91 10.39
N ASP A 85 17.81 -24.23 10.52
CA ASP A 85 18.99 -25.10 10.55
C ASP A 85 19.45 -25.21 9.08
N PRO A 86 20.64 -24.68 8.71
CA PRO A 86 21.12 -24.72 7.33
C PRO A 86 21.22 -26.15 6.75
N ALA A 87 21.16 -27.18 7.60
CA ALA A 87 21.08 -28.58 7.17
C ALA A 87 19.73 -28.96 6.52
N ASP A 88 18.64 -28.24 6.81
CA ASP A 88 17.28 -28.50 6.28
C ASP A 88 16.91 -27.54 5.13
N ALA A 89 17.90 -26.79 4.62
CA ALA A 89 17.70 -25.75 3.59
C ALA A 89 17.17 -26.31 2.24
N GLU A 90 17.28 -27.62 1.98
CA GLU A 90 16.74 -28.23 0.74
C GLU A 90 15.22 -28.42 0.74
N GLY A 91 14.48 -27.94 1.75
CA GLY A 91 13.02 -28.13 1.81
C GLY A 91 12.20 -27.05 2.52
N THR A 92 12.79 -25.91 2.91
CA THR A 92 12.00 -24.84 3.53
C THR A 92 11.18 -24.13 2.45
N LEU A 93 9.89 -24.43 2.39
CA LEU A 93 8.97 -23.79 1.47
C LEU A 93 8.63 -22.38 2.00
N ALA A 94 8.78 -21.37 1.16
CA ALA A 94 8.17 -20.07 1.45
C ALA A 94 6.64 -20.25 1.49
N PRO A 95 5.92 -19.49 2.33
CA PRO A 95 4.46 -19.46 2.28
C PRO A 95 4.01 -19.04 0.88
N SER A 96 3.02 -19.75 0.32
CA SER A 96 2.39 -19.34 -0.93
C SER A 96 1.30 -18.33 -0.61
N VAL A 97 1.38 -17.14 -1.18
CA VAL A 97 0.35 -16.10 -1.07
C VAL A 97 -0.30 -15.96 -2.46
N ASP A 98 -1.49 -16.52 -2.60
CA ASP A 98 -2.26 -16.51 -3.83
C ASP A 98 -3.35 -15.44 -3.71
N CYS A 99 -3.35 -14.48 -4.62
CA CYS A 99 -4.35 -13.42 -4.64
C CYS A 99 -5.28 -13.56 -5.84
N SER A 100 -6.53 -13.14 -5.68
CA SER A 100 -7.46 -12.98 -6.78
C SER A 100 -8.31 -11.72 -6.61
N LEU A 101 -8.58 -11.03 -7.71
CA LEU A 101 -9.49 -9.89 -7.77
C LEU A 101 -10.72 -10.29 -8.59
N ASP A 102 -11.90 -10.21 -7.99
CA ASP A 102 -13.18 -10.58 -8.62
C ASP A 102 -13.20 -12.03 -9.16
N GLY A 103 -12.50 -12.93 -8.47
CA GLY A 103 -12.34 -14.34 -8.85
C GLY A 103 -11.31 -14.59 -9.96
N VAL A 104 -10.61 -13.55 -10.43
CA VAL A 104 -9.49 -13.68 -11.38
C VAL A 104 -8.20 -13.68 -10.59
N ALA A 105 -7.39 -14.74 -10.72
CA ALA A 105 -6.09 -14.82 -10.06
C ALA A 105 -5.20 -13.66 -10.52
N ILE A 106 -4.64 -12.93 -9.56
CA ILE A 106 -3.67 -11.86 -9.79
C ILE A 106 -2.30 -12.40 -9.38
N GLY A 107 -1.35 -12.36 -10.31
CA GLY A 107 -0.04 -12.97 -10.10
C GLY A 107 0.70 -12.33 -8.92
N THR A 108 1.58 -13.11 -8.30
CA THR A 108 2.65 -12.52 -7.51
C THR A 108 3.62 -11.85 -8.49
N PRO A 109 4.05 -10.60 -8.25
CA PRO A 109 5.02 -9.98 -9.14
C PRO A 109 6.27 -10.87 -9.21
N GLU A 110 6.77 -11.15 -10.42
CA GLU A 110 8.01 -11.92 -10.59
C GLU A 110 9.18 -11.28 -9.81
N THR A 111 9.14 -9.95 -9.66
CA THR A 111 10.05 -9.14 -8.84
C THR A 111 9.80 -9.25 -7.32
N GLY A 112 8.56 -9.46 -6.87
CA GLY A 112 8.21 -9.64 -5.46
C GLY A 112 8.74 -10.95 -4.85
N ASN A 113 8.89 -11.99 -5.68
CA ASN A 113 9.50 -13.25 -5.26
C ASN A 113 11.02 -13.18 -5.03
N LEU A 114 11.71 -12.15 -5.57
CA LEU A 114 13.17 -12.03 -5.49
C LEU A 114 13.66 -11.04 -4.43
N ALA A 115 12.90 -9.99 -4.12
CA ALA A 115 13.35 -8.94 -3.19
C ALA A 115 13.17 -9.29 -1.70
N ALA A 116 12.38 -10.33 -1.37
CA ALA A 116 11.93 -10.55 0.00
C ALA A 116 12.20 -11.95 0.55
N THR A 117 13.14 -12.76 0.03
CA THR A 117 13.65 -13.85 0.86
C THR A 117 14.64 -13.25 1.87
N PRO A 118 14.22 -12.97 3.13
CA PRO A 118 15.15 -12.48 4.13
C PRO A 118 16.35 -13.42 4.23
N SER A 119 17.54 -12.85 4.46
CA SER A 119 18.67 -13.68 4.85
C SER A 119 18.33 -14.47 6.13
N PRO A 120 18.99 -15.61 6.40
CA PRO A 120 18.72 -16.38 7.61
C PRO A 120 18.81 -15.49 8.86
N ASN A 121 17.79 -15.56 9.73
CA ASN A 121 17.63 -14.70 10.92
C ASN A 121 17.27 -13.23 10.66
N GLN A 122 16.77 -12.91 9.47
CA GLN A 122 16.29 -11.57 9.16
C GLN A 122 14.76 -11.52 9.11
N PHE A 123 14.21 -10.38 9.50
CA PHE A 123 12.81 -10.04 9.36
C PHE A 123 12.70 -9.03 8.22
N SER A 124 11.84 -9.28 7.23
CA SER A 124 11.59 -8.36 6.12
C SER A 124 10.17 -7.83 6.24
N ASN A 125 10.02 -6.51 6.23
CA ASN A 125 8.74 -5.81 6.31
C ASN A 125 8.40 -5.13 4.98
N ASN A 126 7.15 -4.67 4.84
CA ASN A 126 6.70 -3.92 3.67
C ASN A 126 7.02 -4.64 2.34
N ALA A 127 7.00 -5.98 2.36
CA ALA A 127 7.21 -6.78 1.16
C ALA A 127 5.91 -6.83 0.34
N LEU A 128 6.01 -6.52 -0.95
CA LEU A 128 4.89 -6.54 -1.89
C LEU A 128 4.63 -7.98 -2.37
N PHE A 129 3.47 -8.54 -2.02
CA PHE A 129 3.09 -9.92 -2.36
C PHE A 129 2.21 -10.01 -3.59
N CYS A 130 1.28 -9.06 -3.75
CA CYS A 130 0.33 -9.05 -4.87
C CYS A 130 0.19 -7.63 -5.38
N VAL A 131 0.16 -7.46 -6.70
CA VAL A 131 0.08 -6.14 -7.33
C VAL A 131 -0.73 -6.22 -8.61
N ILE A 132 -1.51 -5.17 -8.88
CA ILE A 132 -2.12 -4.91 -10.18
C ILE A 132 -1.75 -3.49 -10.54
N GLN A 133 -0.91 -3.32 -11.56
CA GLN A 133 -0.44 -2.01 -12.03
C GLN A 133 -1.22 -1.53 -13.26
N GLY A 134 -1.24 -0.20 -13.46
CA GLY A 134 -1.99 0.50 -14.50
C GLY A 134 -1.66 0.14 -15.95
N SER A 135 -0.40 -0.18 -16.22
CA SER A 135 0.17 -0.34 -17.57
C SER A 135 0.50 -1.78 -17.94
N ILE A 136 0.25 -2.74 -17.05
CA ILE A 136 0.75 -4.09 -17.24
C ILE A 136 0.03 -4.81 -18.40
N SER A 137 0.76 -4.87 -19.50
CA SER A 137 0.65 -5.77 -20.65
C SER A 137 1.27 -7.16 -20.36
N SER A 138 1.71 -7.41 -19.11
CA SER A 138 2.36 -8.66 -18.66
C SER A 138 1.47 -9.59 -17.82
N ILE A 139 0.17 -9.30 -17.66
CA ILE A 139 -0.78 -10.39 -17.40
C ILE A 139 -0.63 -11.30 -18.62
N SER A 140 -0.11 -12.50 -18.40
CA SER A 140 0.27 -13.44 -19.46
C SER A 140 -0.77 -13.41 -20.58
N GLU A 141 -0.34 -13.43 -21.84
CA GLU A 141 -1.26 -13.40 -22.99
C GLU A 141 -2.38 -14.46 -22.87
N ASP A 142 -2.13 -15.53 -22.09
CA ASP A 142 -3.06 -16.60 -21.74
C ASP A 142 -4.18 -16.20 -20.75
N ALA A 143 -3.98 -15.18 -19.90
CA ALA A 143 -4.97 -14.68 -18.94
C ALA A 143 -5.90 -13.59 -19.52
N GLY A 144 -5.83 -13.32 -20.83
CA GLY A 144 -6.89 -12.63 -21.56
C GLY A 144 -7.02 -11.13 -21.30
N GLY A 145 -5.96 -10.46 -20.84
CA GLY A 145 -5.95 -9.00 -20.71
C GLY A 145 -6.94 -8.47 -19.67
N PHE A 146 -6.93 -9.05 -18.46
CA PHE A 146 -7.75 -8.58 -17.35
C PHE A 146 -7.41 -7.10 -17.04
N GLN A 147 -8.30 -6.20 -17.43
CA GLN A 147 -8.30 -4.82 -16.99
C GLN A 147 -9.44 -4.65 -15.99
N PRO A 148 -9.14 -4.41 -14.70
CA PRO A 148 -10.20 -4.13 -13.76
C PRO A 148 -10.94 -2.87 -14.21
N GLY A 149 -12.27 -2.95 -14.23
CA GLY A 149 -13.12 -1.79 -14.52
C GLY A 149 -13.37 -0.99 -13.26
N ILE A 150 -13.67 0.30 -13.38
CA ILE A 150 -14.03 1.15 -12.24
C ILE A 150 -15.30 0.60 -11.57
N GLY A 151 -15.27 0.33 -10.26
CA GLY A 151 -16.43 -0.11 -9.50
C GLY A 151 -16.10 -0.87 -8.21
N GLU A 152 -17.09 -1.65 -7.75
CA GLU A 152 -16.92 -2.53 -6.59
C GLU A 152 -16.09 -3.76 -6.97
N HIS A 153 -15.06 -4.02 -6.17
CA HIS A 153 -14.17 -5.15 -6.30
C HIS A 153 -14.13 -6.00 -5.02
N VAL A 154 -13.81 -7.27 -5.18
CA VAL A 154 -13.52 -8.20 -4.08
C VAL A 154 -12.11 -8.77 -4.26
N LEU A 155 -11.20 -8.36 -3.38
CA LEU A 155 -9.89 -8.98 -3.24
C LEU A 155 -10.01 -10.20 -2.32
N GLU A 156 -9.57 -11.35 -2.79
CA GLU A 156 -9.42 -12.58 -2.00
C GLU A 156 -7.95 -12.96 -1.93
N ILE A 157 -7.45 -13.19 -0.73
CA ILE A 157 -6.07 -13.56 -0.44
C ILE A 157 -6.11 -14.93 0.23
N ALA A 158 -5.49 -15.92 -0.38
CA ALA A 158 -5.34 -17.26 0.15
C ALA A 158 -3.87 -17.51 0.49
N VAL A 159 -3.60 -17.92 1.72
CA VAL A 159 -2.25 -18.22 2.19
C VAL A 159 -2.16 -19.71 2.45
N THR A 160 -1.23 -20.37 1.76
CA THR A 160 -0.90 -21.77 2.01
C THR A 160 0.40 -21.82 2.80
N ASN A 161 0.29 -22.14 4.08
CA ASN A 161 1.43 -22.23 4.99
C ASN A 161 1.69 -23.69 5.38
N PHE A 162 2.87 -24.23 5.08
CA PHE A 162 3.22 -25.62 5.41
C PHE A 162 3.73 -25.72 6.87
N PRO A 163 3.67 -26.91 7.49
CA PRO A 163 4.44 -27.13 8.73
C PRO A 163 5.91 -26.82 8.44
N SER A 164 6.58 -26.04 9.29
CA SER A 164 8.00 -25.61 9.16
C SER A 164 8.35 -24.57 8.09
N THR A 165 7.41 -23.73 7.69
CA THR A 165 7.65 -22.58 6.79
C THR A 165 7.92 -21.29 7.54
N LEU A 166 8.45 -20.31 6.81
CA LEU A 166 8.57 -18.93 7.30
C LEU A 166 7.21 -18.40 7.77
N GLY A 167 7.22 -17.63 8.85
CA GLY A 167 6.04 -16.89 9.27
C GLY A 167 5.74 -15.80 8.24
N TRP A 168 4.53 -15.80 7.69
CA TRP A 168 4.02 -14.68 6.90
C TRP A 168 3.01 -13.89 7.72
N PHE A 169 3.09 -12.58 7.58
CA PHE A 169 2.27 -11.63 8.31
C PHE A 169 1.65 -10.66 7.33
N PHE A 170 0.34 -10.49 7.41
CA PHE A 170 -0.34 -9.42 6.69
C PHE A 170 -0.17 -8.09 7.44
N ASP A 171 0.13 -7.01 6.73
CA ASP A 171 0.40 -5.67 7.29
C ASP A 171 -0.61 -4.63 6.79
N TYR A 172 -0.67 -4.38 5.47
CA TYR A 172 -1.66 -3.46 4.91
C TYR A 172 -1.92 -3.71 3.43
N LEU A 173 -3.01 -3.11 2.95
CA LEU A 173 -3.41 -3.07 1.55
C LEU A 173 -3.41 -1.62 1.06
N THR A 174 -2.97 -1.40 -0.18
CA THR A 174 -3.17 -0.14 -0.89
C THR A 174 -4.03 -0.38 -2.12
N PHE A 175 -4.92 0.56 -2.45
CA PHE A 175 -5.73 0.47 -3.67
C PHE A 175 -6.09 1.85 -4.22
N GLU A 176 -6.24 1.93 -5.53
CA GLU A 176 -6.67 3.15 -6.20
C GLU A 176 -8.18 3.29 -6.17
N SER A 177 -8.63 4.45 -5.72
CA SER A 177 -10.03 4.85 -5.66
C SER A 177 -10.67 5.09 -7.03
N VAL A 178 -11.99 5.20 -7.04
CA VAL A 178 -12.72 5.82 -8.16
C VAL A 178 -12.37 7.31 -8.24
N PRO A 179 -12.51 7.96 -9.41
CA PRO A 179 -12.26 9.40 -9.52
C PRO A 179 -13.14 10.22 -8.58
N ASP A 180 -12.56 11.27 -7.99
CA ASP A 180 -13.20 12.18 -7.03
C ASP A 180 -13.87 11.45 -5.84
N PRO A 181 -13.12 10.62 -5.10
CA PRO A 181 -13.69 9.81 -4.03
C PRO A 181 -14.09 10.66 -2.82
N VAL A 182 -15.08 10.16 -2.07
CA VAL A 182 -15.39 10.69 -0.73
C VAL A 182 -14.42 10.06 0.25
N VAL A 183 -13.38 10.80 0.63
CA VAL A 183 -12.40 10.38 1.63
C VAL A 183 -12.99 10.60 3.01
N LEU A 184 -13.11 9.60 3.86
CA LEU A 184 -13.68 9.73 5.21
C LEU A 184 -12.63 10.20 6.23
N ASP A 185 -13.10 10.76 7.36
CA ASP A 185 -12.22 11.17 8.46
C ASP A 185 -11.44 9.97 9.01
N GLY A 186 -10.12 10.12 9.07
CA GLY A 186 -9.21 9.08 9.58
C GLY A 186 -8.80 8.04 8.54
N GLU A 187 -9.22 8.18 7.28
CA GLU A 187 -8.64 7.39 6.19
C GLU A 187 -7.22 7.88 5.90
N ILE A 188 -6.33 6.93 5.62
CA ILE A 188 -4.95 7.22 5.24
C ILE A 188 -4.85 7.15 3.73
N LEU A 189 -4.36 8.24 3.14
CA LEU A 189 -4.03 8.29 1.72
C LEU A 189 -2.54 8.06 1.54
N GLN A 190 -2.20 7.36 0.47
CA GLN A 190 -0.83 7.22 0.00
C GLN A 190 -0.64 8.07 -1.25
N ALA A 191 0.49 8.78 -1.35
CA ALA A 191 0.90 9.46 -2.57
C ALA A 191 2.33 9.07 -2.92
N GLY A 192 2.56 8.55 -4.12
CA GLY A 192 3.82 7.91 -4.54
C GLY A 192 3.71 6.38 -4.62
N MET A 193 4.80 5.67 -4.40
CA MET A 193 4.94 4.22 -4.56
C MET A 193 4.95 3.76 -6.02
N ALA A 194 6.10 3.93 -6.63
CA ALA A 194 6.36 3.52 -8.01
C ALA A 194 6.23 1.99 -8.22
N GLN A 195 6.30 1.17 -7.16
CA GLN A 195 6.06 -0.28 -7.25
C GLN A 195 4.61 -0.64 -7.63
N VAL A 196 3.66 0.26 -7.49
CA VAL A 196 2.25 0.01 -7.83
C VAL A 196 1.80 0.87 -9.02
N ILE A 197 2.60 1.89 -9.37
CA ILE A 197 2.21 2.95 -10.29
C ILE A 197 3.34 3.19 -11.27
N ASP A 198 3.01 3.12 -12.55
CA ASP A 198 3.98 3.14 -13.64
C ASP A 198 4.73 4.47 -13.76
N ASN A 199 4.14 5.57 -13.26
CA ASN A 199 4.77 6.87 -13.30
C ASN A 199 4.38 7.74 -12.10
N VAL A 200 5.38 8.12 -11.30
CA VAL A 200 5.20 8.96 -10.10
C VAL A 200 4.70 10.37 -10.46
N THR A 201 4.91 10.84 -11.70
CA THR A 201 4.36 12.14 -12.13
C THR A 201 2.85 12.14 -12.36
N ASP A 202 2.22 10.97 -12.41
CA ASP A 202 0.78 10.85 -12.64
C ASP A 202 -0.03 11.13 -11.36
N TYR A 203 0.65 11.29 -10.22
CA TYR A 203 0.04 11.73 -8.98
C TYR A 203 -0.39 13.18 -9.05
N SER A 204 -1.70 13.40 -9.10
CA SER A 204 -2.30 14.74 -9.01
C SER A 204 -1.89 15.53 -7.75
N MET A 205 -1.52 14.84 -6.67
CA MET A 205 -1.08 15.45 -5.41
C MET A 205 0.38 15.89 -5.44
N LEU A 206 1.22 15.30 -6.30
CA LEU A 206 2.66 15.54 -6.33
C LEU A 206 3.03 16.44 -7.51
N THR A 207 3.95 17.36 -7.29
CA THR A 207 4.53 18.19 -8.33
C THR A 207 6.03 18.22 -8.18
N PHE A 208 6.72 17.77 -9.22
CA PHE A 208 8.17 17.78 -9.34
C PHE A 208 8.58 18.91 -10.28
N PRO A 209 9.25 19.96 -9.79
CA PRO A 209 9.72 21.03 -10.66
C PRO A 209 10.75 20.47 -11.66
N GLU A 210 10.52 20.69 -12.96
CA GLU A 210 11.33 20.12 -14.06
C GLU A 210 12.84 20.38 -13.95
N SER A 211 13.25 21.43 -13.22
CA SER A 211 14.65 21.86 -13.11
C SER A 211 15.36 21.46 -11.82
N GLN A 212 14.76 20.64 -10.94
CA GLN A 212 15.22 20.47 -9.56
C GLN A 212 15.61 19.03 -9.22
N GLY A 213 16.61 18.49 -9.92
CA GLY A 213 17.46 17.41 -9.40
C GLY A 213 16.84 16.00 -9.29
N TRP A 214 15.54 15.83 -9.54
CA TRP A 214 14.92 14.51 -9.58
C TRP A 214 15.29 13.75 -10.84
N VAL A 215 15.71 12.51 -10.67
CA VAL A 215 15.94 11.54 -11.75
C VAL A 215 14.90 10.44 -11.60
N PHE A 216 14.07 10.28 -12.63
CA PHE A 216 13.08 9.22 -12.70
C PHE A 216 13.69 8.07 -13.51
N ASP A 217 13.95 6.94 -12.86
CA ASP A 217 14.30 5.72 -13.58
C ASP A 217 13.01 4.98 -13.92
N THR A 218 12.63 5.04 -15.20
CA THR A 218 11.43 4.35 -15.70
C THR A 218 11.59 2.84 -15.75
N ASN A 219 12.82 2.32 -15.70
CA ASN A 219 13.06 0.88 -15.73
C ASN A 219 12.95 0.27 -14.33
N ASP A 220 13.51 0.96 -13.34
CA ASP A 220 13.55 0.48 -11.96
C ASP A 220 12.41 1.02 -11.10
N LEU A 221 11.54 1.87 -11.68
CA LEU A 221 10.42 2.51 -10.98
C LEU A 221 10.95 3.26 -9.75
N GLU A 222 12.00 4.06 -9.92
CA GLU A 222 12.63 4.79 -8.81
C GLU A 222 12.60 6.30 -9.05
N THR A 223 12.33 7.05 -7.98
CA THR A 223 12.39 8.52 -7.99
C THR A 223 13.54 8.96 -7.10
N LEU A 224 14.69 9.20 -7.71
CA LEU A 224 15.93 9.53 -7.03
C LEU A 224 16.09 11.04 -6.92
N SER A 225 16.36 11.52 -5.71
CA SER A 225 16.73 12.92 -5.49
C SER A 225 18.22 13.14 -5.72
N GLY A 226 18.54 14.22 -6.42
CA GLY A 226 19.85 14.85 -6.45
C GLY A 226 19.97 16.01 -5.46
N ASN A 227 21.09 16.71 -5.51
CA ASN A 227 21.31 17.89 -4.66
C ASN A 227 20.33 19.02 -5.03
N HIS A 228 19.70 19.64 -4.02
CA HIS A 228 18.65 20.67 -4.15
C HIS A 228 17.38 20.18 -4.86
N SER A 229 17.02 18.92 -4.68
CA SER A 229 15.75 18.40 -5.19
C SER A 229 14.61 18.82 -4.30
N ASN A 230 13.53 19.31 -4.92
CA ASN A 230 12.32 19.68 -4.18
C ASN A 230 11.10 18.98 -4.76
N VAL A 231 10.19 18.56 -3.88
CA VAL A 231 8.89 18.02 -4.24
C VAL A 231 7.82 18.83 -3.53
N THR A 232 6.77 19.19 -4.26
CA THR A 232 5.59 19.85 -3.68
C THR A 232 4.47 18.83 -3.61
N ILE A 233 3.80 18.76 -2.45
CA ILE A 233 2.60 17.95 -2.27
C ILE A 233 1.43 18.83 -1.83
N ASN A 234 0.30 18.70 -2.53
CA ASN A 234 -0.95 19.34 -2.16
C ASN A 234 -1.92 18.28 -1.65
N PHE A 235 -2.43 18.43 -0.43
CA PHE A 235 -3.35 17.47 0.18
C PHE A 235 -4.38 18.14 1.09
N ASN A 236 -5.39 17.39 1.52
CA ASN A 236 -6.35 17.80 2.54
C ASN A 236 -6.29 16.82 3.72
N GLY A 237 -5.97 17.31 4.91
CA GLY A 237 -5.72 16.43 6.05
C GLY A 237 -5.18 17.15 7.27
N THR A 238 -4.66 16.38 8.23
CA THR A 238 -4.10 16.90 9.50
C THR A 238 -2.64 16.50 9.72
N SER A 239 -2.11 15.58 8.92
CA SER A 239 -0.70 15.21 8.99
C SER A 239 -0.19 14.63 7.68
N LEU A 240 1.12 14.77 7.48
CA LEU A 240 1.88 14.24 6.36
C LEU A 240 3.15 13.58 6.86
N SER A 241 3.42 12.34 6.46
CA SER A 241 4.67 11.64 6.72
C SER A 241 5.32 11.25 5.41
N MET A 242 6.63 11.47 5.27
CA MET A 242 7.38 11.07 4.08
C MET A 242 8.23 9.83 4.37
N TYR A 243 8.17 8.89 3.43
CA TYR A 243 8.97 7.68 3.43
C TYR A 243 9.88 7.63 2.20
N GLY A 244 11.06 7.07 2.38
CA GLY A 244 12.03 6.98 1.30
C GLY A 244 13.13 5.94 1.53
N GLY A 245 13.81 5.63 0.43
CA GLY A 245 15.04 4.85 0.40
C GLY A 245 16.27 5.71 0.67
N LEU A 246 17.22 5.14 1.40
CA LEU A 246 18.43 5.79 1.91
C LEU A 246 19.65 5.02 1.39
N PHE A 247 20.36 5.59 0.41
CA PHE A 247 21.47 4.92 -0.28
C PHE A 247 22.78 5.70 -0.17
N GLY A 248 23.85 5.02 0.24
CA GLY A 248 25.18 5.64 0.32
C GLY A 248 25.25 6.83 1.28
N LEU A 249 24.40 6.88 2.32
CA LEU A 249 24.39 7.93 3.33
C LEU A 249 25.36 7.70 4.50
N ASN A 250 26.02 6.54 4.52
CA ASN A 250 26.94 6.14 5.60
C ASN A 250 28.06 7.16 5.86
N ASP A 251 28.45 7.92 4.82
CA ASP A 251 29.57 8.87 4.84
C ASP A 251 29.12 10.34 4.75
N ASP A 252 27.81 10.64 4.73
CA ASP A 252 27.29 12.01 4.66
C ASP A 252 26.63 12.44 5.98
N PRO A 253 27.41 12.95 6.96
CA PRO A 253 26.86 13.43 8.22
C PRO A 253 26.02 14.72 8.06
N PHE A 254 25.98 15.29 6.84
CA PHE A 254 25.31 16.56 6.56
C PHE A 254 24.02 16.40 5.76
N ALA A 255 23.59 15.17 5.46
CA ALA A 255 22.31 14.92 4.80
C ALA A 255 21.17 15.51 5.63
N ASN A 256 20.65 16.64 5.15
CA ASN A 256 19.57 17.37 5.80
C ASN A 256 18.51 17.76 4.78
N GLY A 257 17.30 17.93 5.30
CA GLY A 257 16.18 18.43 4.52
C GLY A 257 15.48 19.57 5.25
N ILE A 258 14.69 20.31 4.50
CA ILE A 258 13.74 21.26 5.04
C ILE A 258 12.37 20.95 4.44
N TYR A 259 11.32 21.04 5.24
CA TYR A 259 9.96 21.09 4.72
C TYR A 259 9.32 22.42 5.11
N GLN A 260 8.43 22.91 4.26
CA GLN A 260 7.65 24.12 4.51
C GLN A 260 6.19 23.79 4.30
N VAL A 261 5.38 23.91 5.35
CA VAL A 261 3.93 23.76 5.27
C VAL A 261 3.34 25.12 4.92
N ASP A 262 2.58 25.16 3.83
CA ASP A 262 1.93 26.33 3.27
C ASP A 262 2.91 27.48 2.99
N LYS A 263 2.87 28.54 3.79
CA LYS A 263 3.78 29.70 3.71
C LYS A 263 4.42 30.01 5.05
N GLU A 264 4.43 29.03 5.94
CA GLU A 264 5.04 29.15 7.26
C GLU A 264 6.57 29.08 7.18
N ASP A 265 7.26 29.27 8.30
CA ASP A 265 8.71 29.19 8.32
C ASP A 265 9.18 27.73 8.07
N PRO A 266 10.19 27.50 7.20
CA PRO A 266 10.69 26.15 6.93
C PRO A 266 11.21 25.45 8.19
N VAL A 267 10.87 24.18 8.34
CA VAL A 267 11.32 23.31 9.42
C VAL A 267 12.41 22.38 8.90
N GLY A 268 13.58 22.42 9.52
CA GLY A 268 14.69 21.52 9.19
C GLY A 268 14.54 20.16 9.86
N PHE A 269 14.93 19.10 9.15
CA PHE A 269 15.04 17.75 9.67
C PHE A 269 16.37 17.12 9.24
N GLN A 270 16.82 16.15 10.04
CA GLN A 270 18.00 15.36 9.73
C GLN A 270 17.56 14.05 9.07
N VAL A 271 18.15 13.73 7.92
CA VAL A 271 17.90 12.44 7.27
C VAL A 271 18.55 11.34 8.12
N PRO A 272 17.86 10.23 8.42
CA PRO A 272 18.46 9.13 9.17
C PRO A 272 19.75 8.64 8.52
N ILE A 273 20.84 8.56 9.28
CA ILE A 273 22.10 7.99 8.80
C ILE A 273 22.10 6.50 9.14
N LEU A 274 22.19 5.68 8.10
CA LEU A 274 22.27 4.23 8.22
C LEU A 274 23.69 3.75 7.93
N SER A 275 24.00 2.49 8.22
CA SER A 275 25.28 1.88 7.81
C SER A 275 25.15 0.99 6.57
N SER A 276 23.94 0.88 6.04
CA SER A 276 23.57 0.07 4.89
C SER A 276 22.36 0.72 4.24
N ASP A 277 22.13 0.37 2.99
CA ASP A 277 20.94 0.83 2.28
C ASP A 277 19.67 0.32 2.98
N ALA A 278 18.65 1.16 3.00
CA ALA A 278 17.33 0.79 3.51
C ALA A 278 16.24 1.51 2.74
N TYR A 279 15.09 0.87 2.65
CA TYR A 279 13.89 1.29 1.92
C TYR A 279 12.77 1.58 2.92
N ASN A 280 11.74 2.33 2.49
CA ASN A 280 10.54 2.60 3.28
C ASN A 280 10.86 3.20 4.68
N GLN A 281 11.89 4.05 4.76
CA GLN A 281 12.28 4.67 6.03
C GLN A 281 11.49 5.94 6.25
N LEU A 282 10.95 6.13 7.46
CA LEU A 282 10.34 7.40 7.84
C LEU A 282 11.41 8.50 7.87
N ILE A 283 11.27 9.49 7.00
CA ILE A 283 12.20 10.60 6.85
C ILE A 283 11.80 11.76 7.75
N PHE A 284 10.55 12.19 7.66
CA PHE A 284 9.99 13.22 8.53
C PHE A 284 8.47 13.07 8.66
N THR A 285 7.90 13.79 9.62
CA THR A 285 6.45 13.96 9.78
C THR A 285 6.15 15.42 10.08
N ALA A 286 5.14 15.95 9.40
CA ALA A 286 4.47 17.20 9.71
C ALA A 286 3.09 16.84 10.29
N ASP A 287 2.98 16.85 11.61
CA ASP A 287 1.78 16.52 12.38
C ASP A 287 1.10 17.77 12.95
N ASP A 288 -0.03 17.56 13.64
CA ASP A 288 -0.82 18.60 14.31
C ASP A 288 -1.22 19.77 13.38
N LEU A 289 -1.39 19.50 12.08
CA LEU A 289 -1.90 20.49 11.13
C LEU A 289 -3.41 20.69 11.37
N ASN A 290 -3.87 21.92 11.14
CA ASN A 290 -5.31 22.19 11.19
C ASN A 290 -6.03 21.39 10.11
N ILE A 291 -7.25 20.93 10.37
CA ILE A 291 -8.06 20.25 9.34
C ILE A 291 -8.23 21.20 8.14
N GLY A 292 -7.68 20.84 6.98
CA GLY A 292 -7.77 21.67 5.79
C GLY A 292 -6.85 21.27 4.65
N ALA A 293 -6.92 22.06 3.58
CA ALA A 293 -6.03 21.96 2.45
C ALA A 293 -4.66 22.56 2.78
N HIS A 294 -3.60 21.81 2.50
CA HIS A 294 -2.21 22.16 2.73
C HIS A 294 -1.37 21.97 1.47
N SER A 295 -0.32 22.79 1.36
CA SER A 295 0.74 22.66 0.36
C SER A 295 2.07 22.51 1.07
N VAL A 296 2.70 21.34 0.99
CA VAL A 296 4.01 21.10 1.61
C VAL A 296 5.09 21.05 0.54
N ILE A 297 6.12 21.88 0.71
CA ILE A 297 7.33 21.85 -0.12
C ILE A 297 8.42 21.17 0.69
N VAL A 298 8.96 20.07 0.19
CA VAL A 298 10.09 19.36 0.79
C VAL A 298 11.31 19.60 -0.09
N SER A 299 12.42 20.03 0.51
CA SER A 299 13.69 20.28 -0.17
C SER A 299 14.79 19.48 0.49
N PHE A 300 15.62 18.81 -0.31
CA PHE A 300 16.74 18.01 0.16
C PHE A 300 18.08 18.66 -0.18
N ASN A 301 18.99 18.60 0.77
CA ASN A 301 20.38 19.00 0.59
C ASN A 301 21.27 17.82 1.00
N ILE A 302 21.52 16.96 0.02
CA ILE A 302 22.34 15.75 0.14
C ILE A 302 23.61 15.89 -0.70
N SER A 303 24.71 15.29 -0.24
CA SER A 303 25.96 15.22 -0.99
C SER A 303 25.74 14.62 -2.38
N PRO A 304 26.46 15.05 -3.43
CA PRO A 304 26.39 14.44 -4.76
C PRO A 304 26.74 12.94 -4.80
N GLN A 305 27.33 12.39 -3.73
CA GLN A 305 27.68 10.98 -3.60
C GLN A 305 26.60 10.14 -2.92
N SER A 306 25.60 10.78 -2.32
CA SER A 306 24.49 10.12 -1.64
C SER A 306 23.23 10.29 -2.46
N GLN A 307 22.34 9.29 -2.37
CA GLN A 307 21.07 9.30 -3.07
C GLN A 307 19.96 9.00 -2.06
N MET A 308 18.88 9.75 -2.17
CA MET A 308 17.64 9.43 -1.45
C MET A 308 16.55 9.17 -2.48
N GLN A 309 15.92 8.02 -2.38
CA GLN A 309 14.75 7.66 -3.17
C GLN A 309 13.51 8.15 -2.44
N LEU A 310 12.63 8.87 -3.14
CA LEU A 310 11.29 9.13 -2.64
C LEU A 310 10.44 7.89 -2.91
N ASP A 311 9.97 7.25 -1.85
CA ASP A 311 9.08 6.10 -1.97
C ASP A 311 7.64 6.63 -2.03
N TYR A 312 7.12 7.16 -0.92
CA TYR A 312 5.75 7.64 -0.82
C TYR A 312 5.54 8.59 0.36
N PHE A 313 4.37 9.22 0.38
CA PHE A 313 3.83 9.99 1.49
C PHE A 313 2.62 9.29 2.08
N TYR A 314 2.48 9.34 3.40
CA TYR A 314 1.22 9.05 4.10
C TYR A 314 0.56 10.35 4.52
N ILE A 315 -0.73 10.45 4.22
CA ILE A 315 -1.57 11.59 4.55
C ILE A 315 -2.67 11.08 5.47
N ASN A 316 -2.79 11.66 6.66
CA ASN A 316 -3.98 11.46 7.48
C ASN A 316 -5.05 12.40 6.97
N ALA A 317 -5.96 11.88 6.14
CA ALA A 317 -6.97 12.69 5.50
C ALA A 317 -8.08 13.04 6.49
N SER A 318 -8.64 14.22 6.27
CA SER A 318 -9.80 14.68 7.01
C SER A 318 -10.73 15.35 6.03
N ASN A 319 -12.01 15.00 6.11
CA ASN A 319 -13.02 15.75 5.43
C ASN A 319 -13.12 17.12 6.08
N VAL A 320 -12.77 18.12 5.29
CA VAL A 320 -13.44 19.41 5.43
C VAL A 320 -14.86 19.16 4.97
N ILE A 321 -15.70 18.62 5.87
CA ILE A 321 -17.13 18.89 5.77
C ILE A 321 -17.15 20.40 5.75
N SER A 322 -17.33 20.95 4.55
CA SER A 322 -17.63 22.34 4.40
C SER A 322 -18.93 22.48 5.16
N GLU A 323 -18.84 22.82 6.44
CA GLU A 323 -19.84 23.63 7.10
C GLU A 323 -19.86 24.89 6.25
N GLN A 324 -20.56 24.78 5.12
CA GLN A 324 -20.96 25.88 4.29
C GLN A 324 -21.71 26.73 5.28
N SER A 325 -20.99 27.72 5.78
CA SER A 325 -21.44 28.61 6.81
C SER A 325 -22.73 29.18 6.25
N ASN A 326 -23.86 28.62 6.69
CA ASN A 326 -25.15 29.25 6.62
C ASN A 326 -25.00 30.46 7.51
N SER A 327 -24.32 31.46 6.98
CA SER A 327 -24.19 32.78 7.55
C SER A 327 -25.62 33.23 7.74
N PRO A 328 -26.16 33.30 8.98
CA PRO A 328 -27.48 33.85 9.16
C PRO A 328 -27.39 35.27 8.60
N THR A 329 -28.22 35.55 7.60
CA THR A 329 -28.31 36.87 6.98
C THR A 329 -28.51 37.86 8.11
N SER A 330 -27.47 38.65 8.39
CA SER A 330 -27.46 39.64 9.46
C SER A 330 -28.49 40.71 9.11
N ILE A 331 -29.67 40.61 9.72
CA ILE A 331 -30.65 41.68 9.73
C ILE A 331 -30.07 42.79 10.63
N LEU A 332 -29.68 43.88 9.99
CA LEU A 332 -29.22 45.13 10.59
C LEU A 332 -30.16 45.61 11.72
N PRO A 333 -29.68 45.80 12.96
CA PRO A 333 -30.33 46.68 13.92
C PRO A 333 -29.59 48.03 14.00
N SER A 334 -30.40 49.09 13.94
CA SER A 334 -30.05 50.49 14.06
C SER A 334 -29.22 50.81 15.32
N SER A 335 -28.22 51.67 15.12
CA SER A 335 -27.31 52.23 16.11
C SER A 335 -28.00 53.10 17.16
N THR A 336 -27.73 52.84 18.45
CA THR A 336 -27.90 53.83 19.54
C THR A 336 -26.72 53.72 20.51
N PRO A 337 -26.05 54.82 20.92
CA PRO A 337 -24.88 54.75 21.81
C PRO A 337 -25.23 54.99 23.28
N SER A 338 -24.25 54.63 24.14
CA SER A 338 -24.08 54.93 25.57
C SER A 338 -24.61 53.90 26.58
N SER A 339 -23.69 53.22 27.28
CA SER A 339 -23.22 53.69 28.59
C SER A 339 -22.16 52.75 29.17
N THR A 340 -21.14 53.36 29.76
CA THR A 340 -20.06 52.80 30.58
C THR A 340 -20.57 52.09 31.84
N THR A 341 -20.10 50.85 32.08
CA THR A 341 -19.99 50.29 33.44
C THR A 341 -18.82 49.33 33.55
N THR A 342 -18.08 49.55 34.62
CA THR A 342 -16.84 48.94 35.09
C THR A 342 -17.03 47.63 35.87
N SER A 343 -16.01 46.76 35.80
CA SER A 343 -15.59 45.72 36.76
C SER A 343 -16.29 44.35 36.72
N PRO A 344 -15.67 43.23 37.23
CA PRO A 344 -14.28 42.97 37.59
C PRO A 344 -13.68 41.67 36.99
N SER A 345 -12.36 41.57 37.11
CA SER A 345 -11.48 40.41 36.90
C SER A 345 -11.91 39.13 37.61
N LEU A 346 -11.94 37.99 36.90
CA LEU A 346 -12.03 36.65 37.49
C LEU A 346 -10.70 35.86 37.37
N SER A 347 -10.09 35.73 38.54
CA SER A 347 -9.20 34.69 39.09
C SER A 347 -8.57 33.64 38.17
N SER A 348 -7.23 33.66 38.16
CA SER A 348 -6.37 32.54 37.81
C SER A 348 -6.55 31.37 38.79
N HIS A 349 -6.75 30.17 38.24
CA HIS A 349 -6.69 28.94 39.03
C HIS A 349 -5.24 28.58 39.33
N ALA A 350 -4.82 28.89 40.57
CA ALA A 350 -3.58 28.42 41.15
C ALA A 350 -3.64 26.89 41.34
N LYS A 351 -2.63 26.22 40.79
CA LYS A 351 -2.39 24.78 40.90
C LYS A 351 -2.07 24.42 42.36
N HIS A 352 -2.71 23.38 42.91
CA HIS A 352 -2.32 22.72 44.15
C HIS A 352 -1.48 21.46 43.84
N PRO A 353 -0.15 21.53 43.82
CA PRO A 353 0.72 20.38 43.52
C PRO A 353 0.89 19.40 44.69
N ALA A 354 0.32 19.68 45.87
CA ALA A 354 0.64 18.94 47.09
C ALA A 354 -0.10 17.59 47.26
N VAL A 355 -1.18 17.34 46.50
CA VAL A 355 -2.00 16.13 46.68
C VAL A 355 -1.58 14.99 45.73
N LEU A 356 -0.98 15.30 44.58
CA LEU A 356 -0.55 14.27 43.61
C LEU A 356 0.71 13.49 44.06
N LEU A 357 1.58 14.10 44.88
CA LEU A 357 2.84 13.46 45.30
C LEU A 357 2.63 12.31 46.32
N GLY A 358 1.53 12.34 47.08
CA GLY A 358 1.25 11.34 48.11
C GLY A 358 0.75 9.99 47.57
N ALA A 359 0.05 10.01 46.42
CA ALA A 359 -0.54 8.80 45.84
C ALA A 359 0.49 7.90 45.15
N ILE A 360 1.55 8.48 44.57
CA ILE A 360 2.56 7.74 43.81
C ILE A 360 3.52 6.99 44.74
N LEU A 361 3.89 7.57 45.90
CA LEU A 361 4.77 6.87 46.85
C LEU A 361 4.08 5.69 47.56
N GLY A 362 2.75 5.69 47.70
CA GLY A 362 2.02 4.62 48.37
C GLY A 362 1.86 3.34 47.55
N SER A 363 1.85 3.44 46.21
CA SER A 363 1.57 2.29 45.32
C SER A 363 2.84 1.60 44.80
N VAL A 364 3.96 2.31 44.67
CA VAL A 364 5.19 1.75 44.08
C VAL A 364 5.84 0.70 44.99
N ILE A 365 5.86 0.93 46.30
CA ILE A 365 6.50 0.02 47.27
C ILE A 365 5.87 -1.39 47.27
N PRO A 366 4.54 -1.58 47.36
CA PRO A 366 3.95 -2.92 47.32
C PRO A 366 4.13 -3.62 45.97
N VAL A 367 4.13 -2.89 44.84
CA VAL A 367 4.35 -3.47 43.51
C VAL A 367 5.78 -3.97 43.36
N VAL A 368 6.78 -3.20 43.80
CA VAL A 368 8.19 -3.63 43.76
C VAL A 368 8.41 -4.85 44.65
N LEU A 369 7.80 -4.90 45.84
CA LEU A 369 7.87 -6.08 46.72
C LEU A 369 7.20 -7.31 46.09
N LEU A 370 6.06 -7.14 45.41
CA LEU A 370 5.38 -8.23 44.69
C LEU A 370 6.27 -8.82 43.58
N ILE A 371 6.90 -7.96 42.78
CA ILE A 371 7.82 -8.37 41.71
C ILE A 371 9.03 -9.13 42.29
N ALA A 372 9.61 -8.65 43.39
CA ALA A 372 10.72 -9.32 44.05
C ALA A 372 10.34 -10.73 44.55
N VAL A 373 9.14 -10.91 45.12
CA VAL A 373 8.64 -12.21 45.56
C VAL A 373 8.47 -13.17 44.37
N ILE A 374 7.90 -12.70 43.26
CA ILE A 374 7.72 -13.50 42.03
C ILE A 374 9.08 -13.94 41.48
N LEU A 375 10.07 -13.02 41.39
CA LEU A 375 11.42 -13.34 40.90
C LEU A 375 12.15 -14.35 41.79
N LEU A 376 12.03 -14.24 43.12
CA LEU A 376 12.62 -15.19 44.06
C LEU A 376 11.96 -16.56 43.97
N TRP A 377 10.63 -16.62 43.81
CA TRP A 377 9.90 -17.86 43.61
C TRP A 377 10.29 -18.54 42.29
N TRP A 378 10.44 -17.78 41.21
CA TRP A 378 10.84 -18.30 39.91
C TRP A 378 12.29 -18.83 39.92
N ARG A 379 13.21 -18.11 40.57
CA ARG A 379 14.59 -18.60 40.81
C ARG A 379 14.61 -19.90 41.62
N ARG A 380 13.76 -20.03 42.64
CA ARG A 380 13.68 -21.24 43.47
C ARG A 380 13.08 -22.43 42.71
N SER A 381 12.11 -22.18 41.83
CA SER A 381 11.49 -23.20 40.98
C SER A 381 12.47 -23.77 39.95
N ARG A 382 13.28 -22.93 39.29
CA ARG A 382 14.31 -23.38 38.33
C ARG A 382 15.35 -24.31 38.97
N ARG A 383 15.74 -24.06 40.23
CA ARG A 383 16.67 -24.95 40.96
C ARG A 383 16.10 -26.35 41.24
N LYS A 384 14.76 -26.48 41.35
CA LYS A 384 14.13 -27.80 41.54
C LYS A 384 14.13 -28.62 40.25
N ARG A 385 13.97 -27.98 39.09
CA ARG A 385 13.99 -28.66 37.78
C ARG A 385 15.37 -29.24 37.44
N ALA A 386 16.45 -28.55 37.81
CA ALA A 386 17.81 -29.04 37.59
C ALA A 386 18.13 -30.33 38.38
N ARG A 387 17.50 -30.55 39.55
CA ARG A 387 17.70 -31.78 40.32
C ARG A 387 16.97 -32.99 39.74
N ASN A 388 15.82 -32.79 39.10
CA ASN A 388 15.07 -33.89 38.48
C ASN A 388 15.67 -34.33 37.14
N ALA A 389 16.38 -33.44 36.43
CA ALA A 389 17.05 -33.78 35.18
C ALA A 389 18.27 -34.71 35.37
N GLN A 390 18.89 -34.74 36.55
CA GLN A 390 20.04 -35.61 36.82
C GLN A 390 19.67 -37.05 37.20
N SER A 391 18.40 -37.35 37.48
CA SER A 391 17.97 -38.73 37.79
C SER A 391 17.57 -39.56 36.55
N ALA A 392 17.66 -39.00 35.34
CA ALA A 392 17.26 -39.68 34.10
C ALA A 392 18.44 -40.18 33.23
N GLN A 393 19.69 -39.99 33.65
CA GLN A 393 20.87 -40.53 32.95
C GLN A 393 21.49 -41.69 33.74
N HIS A 394 20.83 -42.85 33.69
CA HIS A 394 21.56 -44.11 33.80
C HIS A 394 20.80 -45.21 33.06
N VAL A 395 21.56 -46.05 32.35
CA VAL A 395 21.15 -47.23 31.56
C VAL A 395 20.87 -46.96 30.08
N THR A 396 21.94 -46.88 29.30
CA THR A 396 21.96 -47.49 27.95
C THR A 396 23.27 -48.28 27.80
N ALA A 397 23.15 -49.59 27.63
CA ALA A 397 24.25 -50.52 27.43
C ALA A 397 24.83 -50.43 26.00
N PRO A 398 26.10 -50.82 25.77
CA PRO A 398 26.72 -50.78 24.46
C PRO A 398 26.37 -52.02 23.61
N PHE A 399 25.92 -51.81 22.37
CA PHE A 399 25.84 -52.86 21.34
C PHE A 399 27.06 -52.79 20.41
N PRO A 400 27.57 -53.94 19.91
CA PRO A 400 28.72 -53.97 19.01
C PRO A 400 28.32 -53.70 17.55
N PHE A 401 29.11 -52.88 16.88
CA PHE A 401 29.04 -52.61 15.45
C PHE A 401 29.53 -53.81 14.62
N VAL A 402 28.77 -54.14 13.58
CA VAL A 402 29.16 -55.07 12.50
C VAL A 402 29.52 -54.25 11.26
N ASN A 403 30.74 -54.45 10.77
CA ASN A 403 31.27 -53.88 9.52
C ASN A 403 30.61 -54.51 8.29
N PRO A 404 30.39 -53.73 7.21
CA PRO A 404 30.44 -54.25 5.85
C PRO A 404 31.61 -53.65 5.05
N SER A 405 32.41 -54.60 4.60
CA SER A 405 33.39 -54.67 3.51
C SER A 405 33.43 -53.57 2.43
N HIS A 406 34.67 -53.11 2.23
CA HIS A 406 35.33 -52.57 1.03
C HIS A 406 34.63 -52.75 -0.33
N SER A 407 34.54 -51.65 -1.08
CA SER A 407 34.61 -51.67 -2.55
C SER A 407 35.62 -50.63 -3.04
N THR A 408 36.50 -51.15 -3.89
CA THR A 408 37.71 -50.58 -4.46
C THR A 408 37.43 -49.38 -5.35
N VAL A 409 38.09 -48.25 -5.08
CA VAL A 409 38.19 -47.12 -6.02
C VAL A 409 39.51 -47.26 -6.78
N GLN A 410 39.40 -47.35 -8.11
CA GLN A 410 40.52 -47.39 -9.03
C GLN A 410 40.75 -45.98 -9.58
N GLU A 411 41.97 -45.50 -9.34
CA GLU A 411 42.56 -44.26 -9.82
C GLU A 411 43.11 -44.48 -11.25
N VAL A 412 42.61 -43.75 -12.26
CA VAL A 412 43.33 -43.47 -13.53
C VAL A 412 42.90 -42.09 -14.08
N GLN A 413 43.78 -41.13 -13.86
CA GLN A 413 44.34 -40.12 -14.79
C GLN A 413 43.56 -39.58 -16.02
N GLU A 414 43.52 -38.24 -16.05
CA GLU A 414 43.83 -37.31 -17.14
C GLU A 414 43.15 -37.42 -18.52
N GLY A 415 42.53 -36.31 -18.94
CA GLY A 415 42.23 -36.06 -20.35
C GLY A 415 41.29 -34.89 -20.59
N SER A 416 41.87 -33.70 -20.74
CA SER A 416 41.20 -32.45 -21.09
C SER A 416 40.58 -32.46 -22.50
N LEU A 417 39.64 -31.52 -22.69
CA LEU A 417 39.25 -30.81 -23.93
C LEU A 417 38.07 -31.32 -24.80
N LEU A 418 37.13 -30.37 -24.98
CA LEU A 418 36.26 -30.05 -26.14
C LEU A 418 34.73 -30.19 -25.95
N VAL A 419 34.12 -29.01 -25.74
CA VAL A 419 33.03 -28.39 -26.53
C VAL A 419 32.23 -29.32 -27.46
N LEU A 420 30.89 -29.36 -27.30
CA LEU A 420 29.86 -29.46 -28.35
C LEU A 420 28.45 -29.14 -27.75
N PRO A 421 27.39 -28.90 -28.57
CA PRO A 421 26.37 -27.85 -28.40
C PRO A 421 24.94 -28.46 -28.27
N PRO A 422 23.82 -27.70 -28.38
CA PRO A 422 22.48 -28.20 -28.06
C PRO A 422 21.84 -28.94 -29.25
N SER A 423 21.05 -29.98 -28.97
CA SER A 423 20.09 -30.58 -29.93
C SER A 423 18.68 -30.38 -29.36
N SER A 424 17.76 -29.68 -30.03
CA SER A 424 17.12 -29.89 -31.35
C SER A 424 16.06 -30.99 -31.35
N SER A 425 14.82 -30.52 -31.45
CA SER A 425 13.56 -31.16 -31.84
C SER A 425 13.65 -32.21 -32.96
N LYS A 426 12.82 -33.26 -32.89
CA LYS A 426 11.71 -33.54 -33.83
C LYS A 426 10.98 -34.87 -33.55
N ASN A 427 9.64 -34.76 -33.54
CA ASN A 427 8.56 -35.62 -34.05
C ASN A 427 8.82 -37.07 -34.50
N ILE A 428 7.86 -37.94 -34.17
CA ILE A 428 7.02 -38.83 -35.04
C ILE A 428 6.30 -39.82 -34.07
N SER A 429 5.00 -39.66 -33.82
CA SER A 429 3.82 -40.26 -34.49
C SER A 429 3.70 -41.78 -34.38
N ASP A 430 2.62 -42.23 -33.72
CA ASP A 430 1.70 -43.35 -34.05
C ASP A 430 1.08 -43.91 -32.75
N ASN A 431 -0.16 -44.43 -32.62
CA ASN A 431 -1.46 -44.32 -33.29
C ASN A 431 -2.41 -45.28 -32.48
N VAL A 432 -3.75 -45.03 -32.45
CA VAL A 432 -4.87 -46.00 -32.15
C VAL A 432 -5.26 -46.26 -30.65
N PRO A 433 -6.54 -46.52 -30.26
CA PRO A 433 -7.83 -45.84 -30.54
C PRO A 433 -8.80 -45.67 -29.32
N SER A 434 -9.73 -44.72 -29.49
CA SER A 434 -11.17 -44.70 -29.13
C SER A 434 -11.77 -45.57 -28.00
N SER A 435 -12.43 -44.91 -27.03
CA SER A 435 -13.78 -45.29 -26.57
C SER A 435 -14.61 -44.05 -26.15
N SER A 436 -15.87 -44.03 -26.61
CA SER A 436 -16.97 -43.08 -26.34
C SER A 436 -17.56 -43.30 -24.92
N SER A 437 -18.30 -42.44 -24.23
CA SER A 437 -19.43 -41.53 -24.51
C SER A 437 -19.77 -40.81 -23.17
N LEU A 438 -20.24 -39.57 -23.12
CA LEU A 438 -21.67 -39.22 -22.97
C LEU A 438 -21.83 -37.68 -23.00
N SER A 439 -22.86 -37.26 -23.72
CA SER A 439 -23.26 -35.89 -24.05
C SER A 439 -24.08 -35.20 -22.95
N ALA A 440 -23.75 -33.95 -22.63
CA ALA A 440 -24.63 -32.99 -21.97
C ALA A 440 -24.80 -31.75 -22.88
N ALA A 441 -26.04 -31.26 -22.94
CA ALA A 441 -26.56 -30.34 -23.95
C ALA A 441 -25.89 -28.94 -23.93
N SER A 442 -25.49 -28.46 -25.11
CA SER A 442 -25.01 -27.11 -25.37
C SER A 442 -26.17 -26.12 -25.57
N LEU A 443 -26.13 -25.02 -24.82
CA LEU A 443 -26.91 -23.81 -25.08
C LEU A 443 -26.35 -23.06 -26.32
N PRO A 444 -27.17 -22.26 -27.03
CA PRO A 444 -26.74 -21.64 -28.28
C PRO A 444 -25.82 -20.45 -28.01
N GLU A 445 -24.52 -20.68 -28.17
CA GLU A 445 -23.40 -19.73 -28.16
C GLU A 445 -23.66 -18.50 -29.05
N ALA A 446 -24.50 -18.63 -30.08
CA ALA A 446 -24.93 -17.57 -30.97
C ALA A 446 -25.76 -16.44 -30.31
N ALA A 447 -26.44 -16.72 -29.18
CA ALA A 447 -27.23 -15.70 -28.49
C ALA A 447 -26.35 -14.77 -27.62
N LEU A 448 -25.21 -15.29 -27.16
CA LEU A 448 -24.29 -14.56 -26.29
C LEU A 448 -23.39 -13.63 -27.11
N THR A 449 -22.98 -14.08 -28.30
CA THR A 449 -22.21 -13.25 -29.25
C THR A 449 -23.04 -12.09 -29.82
N MET A 450 -24.34 -12.25 -30.06
CA MET A 450 -25.21 -11.15 -30.51
C MET A 450 -25.36 -10.04 -29.46
N LYS A 451 -25.50 -10.38 -28.18
CA LYS A 451 -25.62 -9.37 -27.12
C LYS A 451 -24.32 -8.58 -26.95
N LEU A 452 -23.17 -9.21 -27.15
CA LEU A 452 -21.87 -8.54 -27.07
C LEU A 452 -21.69 -7.56 -28.24
N GLN A 453 -21.98 -8.00 -29.48
CA GLN A 453 -21.91 -7.12 -30.65
C GLN A 453 -22.88 -5.94 -30.56
N GLN A 454 -24.09 -6.16 -30.04
CA GLN A 454 -25.06 -5.07 -29.85
C GLN A 454 -24.57 -4.04 -28.82
N ARG A 455 -23.89 -4.48 -27.75
CA ARG A 455 -23.35 -3.59 -26.73
C ARG A 455 -22.16 -2.78 -27.24
N LEU A 456 -21.31 -3.36 -28.09
CA LEU A 456 -20.19 -2.66 -28.73
C LEU A 456 -20.68 -1.56 -29.68
N VAL A 457 -21.73 -1.81 -30.46
CA VAL A 457 -22.30 -0.79 -31.36
C VAL A 457 -22.87 0.39 -30.58
N ILE A 458 -23.60 0.14 -29.48
CA ILE A 458 -24.16 1.22 -28.64
C ILE A 458 -23.04 2.04 -27.99
N MET A 459 -21.97 1.39 -27.51
CA MET A 459 -20.87 2.07 -26.85
C MET A 459 -20.07 2.95 -27.83
N GLN A 460 -19.88 2.48 -29.07
CA GLN A 460 -19.21 3.25 -30.12
C GLN A 460 -20.03 4.47 -30.55
N ASP A 461 -21.37 4.34 -30.61
CA ASP A 461 -22.27 5.45 -30.93
C ASP A 461 -22.28 6.53 -29.82
N GLN A 462 -22.20 6.09 -28.55
CA GLN A 462 -22.08 7.02 -27.40
C GLN A 462 -20.75 7.78 -27.39
N LEU A 463 -19.64 7.11 -27.71
CA LEU A 463 -18.33 7.76 -27.84
C LEU A 463 -18.31 8.79 -28.96
N GLN A 464 -18.97 8.48 -30.08
CA GLN A 464 -19.05 9.40 -31.23
C GLN A 464 -19.97 10.60 -30.97
N ALA A 465 -21.04 10.42 -30.19
CA ALA A 465 -21.89 11.52 -29.73
C ALA A 465 -21.12 12.46 -28.78
N HIS A 466 -20.33 11.90 -27.85
CA HIS A 466 -19.57 12.70 -26.88
C HIS A 466 -18.44 13.51 -27.54
N GLN A 467 -17.79 12.97 -28.57
CA GLN A 467 -16.81 13.72 -29.37
C GLN A 467 -17.45 14.84 -30.19
N ARG A 468 -18.73 14.73 -30.56
CA ARG A 468 -19.45 15.77 -31.28
C ARG A 468 -19.77 16.97 -30.39
N ASP A 469 -20.11 16.70 -29.12
CA ASP A 469 -20.45 17.75 -28.15
C ASP A 469 -19.22 18.55 -27.69
N GLU A 470 -18.01 17.96 -27.70
CA GLU A 470 -16.78 18.70 -27.36
C GLU A 470 -16.27 19.64 -28.48
N GLN A 471 -16.81 19.56 -29.69
CA GLN A 471 -16.36 20.38 -30.82
C GLN A 471 -17.25 21.62 -31.08
N LEU A 472 -18.27 21.86 -30.26
CA LEU A 472 -19.17 23.01 -30.38
C LEU A 472 -18.79 24.14 -29.41
N ASP A 473 -18.50 25.30 -30.00
CA ASP A 473 -18.11 26.56 -29.36
C ASP A 473 -19.16 27.01 -28.31
N PRO A 474 -18.80 27.25 -27.02
CA PRO A 474 -19.75 27.44 -25.92
C PRO A 474 -20.57 28.75 -25.94
N GLN A 475 -20.64 29.48 -27.05
CA GLN A 475 -21.37 30.75 -27.13
C GLN A 475 -22.72 30.72 -27.87
N ILE A 476 -23.19 29.57 -28.34
CA ILE A 476 -24.48 29.48 -29.04
C ILE A 476 -25.30 28.36 -28.41
N LEU A 477 -26.39 28.69 -27.69
CA LEU A 477 -27.34 27.71 -27.17
C LEU A 477 -28.31 27.29 -28.31
N PRO A 478 -28.22 26.07 -28.86
CA PRO A 478 -29.21 25.60 -29.81
C PRO A 478 -30.53 25.31 -29.07
N THR A 479 -31.60 25.99 -29.48
CA THR A 479 -32.95 25.67 -28.97
C THR A 479 -33.55 24.62 -29.89
N VAL A 480 -33.52 23.35 -29.47
CA VAL A 480 -34.14 22.25 -30.20
C VAL A 480 -35.61 22.13 -29.80
N HIS A 481 -36.52 22.38 -30.75
CA HIS A 481 -37.96 22.23 -30.55
C HIS A 481 -38.41 20.81 -30.88
N THR A 482 -39.19 20.18 -30.00
CA THR A 482 -39.67 18.80 -30.13
C THR A 482 -41.15 18.67 -30.51
N ASP A 483 -41.83 19.77 -30.85
CA ASP A 483 -43.27 19.78 -31.14
C ASP A 483 -43.60 19.89 -32.64
N SER A 484 -44.53 19.06 -33.12
CA SER A 484 -44.92 18.94 -34.54
C SER A 484 -45.99 19.95 -34.97
N GLY A 485 -45.96 21.19 -34.47
CA GLY A 485 -47.07 22.14 -34.54
C GLY A 485 -46.83 23.39 -35.41
N LEU A 486 -47.76 23.67 -36.33
CA LEU A 486 -47.84 24.88 -37.17
C LEU A 486 -47.80 26.18 -36.33
N ARG A 487 -46.76 27.01 -36.49
CA ARG A 487 -46.66 28.32 -35.80
C ARG A 487 -47.28 29.44 -36.63
N LEU A 488 -48.32 30.09 -36.09
CA LEU A 488 -48.81 31.38 -36.57
C LEU A 488 -47.91 32.48 -35.98
N ARG A 489 -47.20 33.24 -36.83
CA ARG A 489 -46.42 34.41 -36.39
C ARG A 489 -47.40 35.48 -35.88
N GLY A 490 -47.46 35.65 -34.56
CA GLY A 490 -48.09 36.80 -33.92
C GLY A 490 -47.12 37.98 -33.92
N GLU A 491 -47.49 39.06 -34.60
CA GLU A 491 -46.78 40.35 -34.54
C GLU A 491 -46.91 40.94 -33.13
N GLY A 492 -45.79 41.10 -32.42
CA GLY A 492 -45.73 41.88 -31.19
C GLY A 492 -44.87 41.30 -30.08
N ALA A 493 -43.55 41.24 -30.28
CA ALA A 493 -42.61 41.13 -29.17
C ALA A 493 -41.30 41.85 -29.50
N LEU A 494 -40.80 42.60 -28.53
CA LEU A 494 -39.67 43.53 -28.62
C LEU A 494 -38.36 42.84 -29.01
N GLN A 495 -37.67 43.50 -29.93
CA GLN A 495 -36.47 43.07 -30.61
C GLN A 495 -35.26 43.10 -29.66
N LEU A 496 -34.76 41.91 -29.31
CA LEU A 496 -33.40 41.71 -28.78
C LEU A 496 -32.61 41.01 -29.89
N ASP A 497 -31.72 41.74 -30.55
CA ASP A 497 -30.89 41.23 -31.65
C ASP A 497 -29.84 40.23 -31.14
N VAL A 498 -30.24 38.97 -30.97
CA VAL A 498 -29.32 37.84 -30.87
C VAL A 498 -29.61 36.91 -32.05
N PRO A 499 -28.62 36.60 -32.91
CA PRO A 499 -28.83 35.70 -34.04
C PRO A 499 -29.05 34.28 -33.53
N THR A 500 -30.31 33.85 -33.47
CA THR A 500 -30.68 32.46 -33.22
C THR A 500 -30.83 31.73 -34.55
N GLU A 501 -29.93 30.79 -34.82
CA GLU A 501 -30.02 29.89 -35.98
C GLU A 501 -30.99 28.73 -35.65
N GLU A 502 -32.15 28.72 -36.30
CA GLU A 502 -33.18 27.69 -36.11
C GLU A 502 -32.89 26.51 -37.04
N ILE A 503 -32.47 25.37 -36.48
CA ILE A 503 -32.14 24.16 -37.23
C ILE A 503 -33.44 23.36 -37.46
N PRO A 504 -33.86 23.13 -38.72
CA PRO A 504 -35.07 22.35 -38.99
C PRO A 504 -34.86 20.86 -38.67
N PRO A 505 -35.94 20.12 -38.32
CA PRO A 505 -35.87 18.68 -38.07
C PRO A 505 -35.34 17.90 -39.28
N SER A 506 -34.51 16.89 -39.03
CA SER A 506 -33.78 16.11 -40.04
C SER A 506 -34.63 15.25 -40.99
N TYR A 507 -35.96 15.31 -40.94
CA TYR A 507 -36.85 14.52 -41.81
C TYR A 507 -37.35 15.29 -43.05
N THR A 508 -36.88 16.52 -43.31
CA THR A 508 -37.29 17.33 -44.47
C THR A 508 -36.33 17.30 -45.67
N GLU A 509 -35.24 16.54 -45.63
CA GLU A 509 -34.37 16.37 -46.81
C GLU A 509 -34.67 15.05 -47.53
N GLN A 510 -35.35 15.14 -48.67
CA GLN A 510 -35.42 14.11 -49.72
C GLN A 510 -34.85 14.64 -51.01
#